data_AF-A0A2E7HHT6-F1
#
_entry.id   AF-A0A2E7HHT6-F1
#
_cell.length_a   1.000
_cell.length_b   1.000
_cell.length_c   1.000
_cell.angle_alpha   90.00
_cell.angle_beta   90.00
_cell.angle_gamma   90.00
#
_symmetry.space_group_name_H-M   'P 1'
#
loop_
_entity.id
_entity.type
_entity.pdbx_description
1 polymer ?
#
loop_
_entity_poly.entity_id
_entity_poly.type
_entity_poly.pdbx_seq_one_letter_code
_entity_poly.pdbx_strand_id
1 'polypeptide(L)'
;GGVIAEALHANGNDVVFVTSADAVSPECHGTLDQSRIQARLIDLGIDIVTAHMLKGFTSTEARLACSYSGHERWANCDNVVVVTSREPNDALYRELSAATDRLASAGIKTLRQIGDCEAPHLIATAVHSGHLFARTLDGEDHVKRDRVVV
;
A
#
# COMPACT_ATOMS: atom_id res chain seq x y z
N GLY A 1 0.09 6.23 5.21
CA GLY A 1 0.56 7.62 5.40
C GLY A 1 0.82 7.95 6.85
N GLY A 2 -0.22 7.95 7.71
CA GLY A 2 -0.12 8.45 9.10
C GLY A 2 1.04 7.89 9.92
N VAL A 3 1.31 6.58 9.86
CA VAL A 3 2.45 5.96 10.58
C VAL A 3 3.80 6.55 10.19
N ILE A 4 4.01 6.85 8.90
CA ILE A 4 5.26 7.46 8.42
C ILE A 4 5.36 8.91 8.90
N ALA A 5 4.26 9.65 8.89
CA ALA A 5 4.22 11.03 9.37
C ALA A 5 4.55 11.11 10.88
N GLU A 6 3.94 10.24 11.68
CA GLU A 6 4.23 10.13 13.12
C GLU A 6 5.69 9.74 13.37
N ALA A 7 6.24 8.79 12.58
CA ALA A 7 7.64 8.41 12.69
C ALA A 7 8.59 9.58 12.36
N LEU A 8 8.34 10.34 11.30
CA LEU A 8 9.15 11.50 10.94
C LEU A 8 9.10 12.59 12.02
N HIS A 9 7.91 12.88 12.55
CA HIS A 9 7.72 13.81 13.65
C HIS A 9 8.46 13.36 14.91
N ALA A 10 8.36 12.08 15.28
CA ALA A 10 9.07 11.50 16.42
C ALA A 10 10.61 11.57 16.27
N ASN A 11 11.12 11.70 15.04
CA ASN A 11 12.55 11.93 14.76
C ASN A 11 12.92 13.43 14.71
N GLY A 12 12.04 14.34 15.17
CA GLY A 12 12.32 15.76 15.30
C GLY A 12 12.13 16.57 14.02
N ASN A 13 11.42 16.05 13.02
CA ASN A 13 11.13 16.76 11.78
C ASN A 13 9.79 17.52 11.89
N ASP A 14 9.72 18.72 11.32
CA ASP A 14 8.46 19.38 11.04
C ASP A 14 7.78 18.66 9.85
N VAL A 15 6.52 18.25 10.04
CA VAL A 15 5.81 17.42 9.07
C VAL A 15 4.55 18.13 8.59
N VAL A 16 4.40 18.21 7.27
CA VAL A 16 3.15 18.52 6.59
C VAL A 16 2.64 17.25 5.92
N PHE A 17 1.50 16.75 6.37
CA PHE A 17 0.83 15.59 5.77
C PHE A 17 -0.10 16.05 4.65
N VAL A 18 0.18 15.62 3.42
CA VAL A 18 -0.64 15.96 2.25
C VAL A 18 -1.37 14.71 1.74
N THR A 19 -2.67 14.83 1.47
CA THR A 19 -3.48 13.77 0.86
C THR A 19 -4.50 14.34 -0.11
N SER A 20 -4.76 13.60 -1.21
CA SER A 20 -5.80 13.94 -2.18
C SER A 20 -7.21 13.62 -1.66
N ALA A 21 -7.31 12.77 -0.65
CA ALA A 21 -8.57 12.48 0.03
C ALA A 21 -9.03 13.65 0.91
N ASP A 22 -10.31 13.64 1.28
CA ASP A 22 -10.92 14.62 2.19
C ASP A 22 -10.49 14.45 3.65
N ALA A 23 -9.91 13.29 4.00
CA ALA A 23 -9.41 12.97 5.33
C ALA A 23 -8.11 12.14 5.28
N VAL A 24 -7.41 12.06 6.41
CA VAL A 24 -6.25 11.17 6.53
C VAL A 24 -6.71 9.72 6.65
N SER A 25 -6.07 8.81 5.91
CA SER A 25 -6.31 7.37 5.97
C SER A 25 -7.81 6.99 5.82
N PRO A 26 -8.50 7.41 4.75
CA PRO A 26 -9.94 7.20 4.59
C PRO A 26 -10.34 5.71 4.55
N GLU A 27 -9.45 4.81 4.13
CA GLU A 27 -9.70 3.37 4.12
C GLU A 27 -9.84 2.79 5.53
N CYS A 28 -9.28 3.46 6.55
CA CYS A 28 -9.41 3.07 7.96
C CYS A 28 -10.81 3.33 8.54
N HIS A 29 -11.76 3.89 7.78
CA HIS A 29 -13.16 3.92 8.20
C HIS A 29 -13.71 2.50 8.39
N GLY A 30 -13.30 1.54 7.54
CA GLY A 30 -13.72 0.14 7.65
C GLY A 30 -13.20 -0.56 8.90
N THR A 31 -12.10 -0.07 9.51
CA THR A 31 -11.55 -0.59 10.77
C THR A 31 -11.92 0.25 11.98
N LEU A 32 -12.71 1.33 11.80
CA LEU A 32 -13.09 2.29 12.84
C LEU A 32 -11.91 3.07 13.45
N ASP A 33 -10.75 3.07 12.81
CA ASP A 33 -9.55 3.75 13.32
C ASP A 33 -9.34 5.15 12.75
N GLN A 34 -10.04 5.52 11.66
CA GLN A 34 -9.80 6.76 10.94
C GLN A 34 -9.82 8.00 11.85
N SER A 35 -10.85 8.14 12.69
CA SER A 35 -11.00 9.31 13.57
C SER A 35 -9.88 9.39 14.62
N ARG A 36 -9.45 8.23 15.14
CA ARG A 36 -8.33 8.14 16.09
C ARG A 36 -7.00 8.49 15.43
N ILE A 37 -6.76 8.01 14.21
CA ILE A 37 -5.55 8.33 13.44
C ILE A 37 -5.48 9.83 13.19
N GLN A 38 -6.56 10.44 12.71
CA GLN A 38 -6.57 11.88 12.42
C GLN A 38 -6.40 12.72 13.69
N ALA A 39 -7.12 12.39 14.77
CA ALA A 39 -6.96 13.07 16.06
C ALA A 39 -5.51 12.99 16.56
N ARG A 40 -4.89 11.81 16.47
CA ARG A 40 -3.50 11.60 16.86
C ARG A 40 -2.53 12.52 16.12
N LEU A 41 -2.68 12.66 14.81
CA LEU A 41 -1.79 13.55 14.02
C LEU A 41 -2.01 15.03 14.37
N ILE A 42 -3.26 15.43 14.63
CA ILE A 42 -3.59 16.79 15.09
C ILE A 42 -2.96 17.07 16.46
N ASP A 43 -3.06 16.13 17.40
CA ASP A 43 -2.49 16.25 18.75
C ASP A 43 -0.94 16.35 18.72
N LEU A 44 -0.31 15.78 17.69
CA LEU A 44 1.13 15.91 17.43
C LEU A 44 1.50 17.26 16.78
N GLY A 45 0.55 18.10 16.42
CA GLY A 45 0.80 19.38 15.73
C GLY A 45 1.23 19.22 14.28
N ILE A 46 0.99 18.07 13.65
CA ILE A 46 1.28 17.85 12.22
C ILE A 46 0.26 18.64 11.39
N ASP A 47 0.73 19.48 10.47
CA ASP A 47 -0.15 20.20 9.55
C ASP A 47 -0.74 19.21 8.53
N ILE A 48 -2.06 19.24 8.35
CA ILE A 48 -2.77 18.30 7.48
C ILE A 48 -3.41 19.08 6.33
N VAL A 49 -2.94 18.81 5.12
CA VAL A 49 -3.48 19.37 3.88
C VAL A 49 -4.26 18.27 3.16
N THR A 50 -5.58 18.28 3.31
CA THR A 50 -6.49 17.37 2.60
C THR A 50 -6.90 17.94 1.25
N ALA A 51 -7.51 17.10 0.41
CA ALA A 51 -7.99 17.44 -0.93
C ALA A 51 -6.91 18.03 -1.85
N HIS A 52 -5.63 17.75 -1.63
CA HIS A 52 -4.54 18.27 -2.46
C HIS A 52 -3.64 17.15 -2.98
N MET A 53 -3.20 17.30 -4.23
CA MET A 53 -2.21 16.41 -4.83
C MET A 53 -0.86 17.11 -4.95
N LEU A 54 0.21 16.36 -4.76
CA LEU A 54 1.56 16.82 -5.12
C LEU A 54 1.69 16.90 -6.64
N LYS A 55 2.10 18.06 -7.17
CA LYS A 55 2.29 18.33 -8.60
C LYS A 55 3.75 18.53 -8.99
N GLY A 56 4.63 18.71 -8.02
CA GLY A 56 6.06 18.89 -8.23
C GLY A 56 6.75 19.25 -6.92
N PHE A 57 8.07 19.13 -6.94
CA PHE A 57 8.94 19.45 -5.82
C PHE A 57 10.23 20.07 -6.38
N THR A 58 10.65 21.18 -5.80
CA THR A 58 11.99 21.76 -6.01
C THR A 58 12.89 21.30 -4.87
N SER A 59 14.09 21.85 -4.70
CA SER A 59 14.92 21.52 -3.53
C SER A 59 14.37 22.02 -2.19
N THR A 60 13.38 22.92 -2.18
CA THR A 60 12.91 23.62 -0.97
C THR A 60 11.41 23.80 -0.89
N GLU A 61 10.66 23.46 -1.94
CA GLU A 61 9.21 23.71 -2.00
C GLU A 61 8.46 22.59 -2.74
N ALA A 62 7.35 22.15 -2.15
CA ALA A 62 6.37 21.29 -2.79
C ALA A 62 5.24 22.13 -3.39
N ARG A 63 4.94 21.89 -4.67
CA ARG A 63 3.78 22.46 -5.36
C ARG A 63 2.60 21.52 -5.23
N LEU A 64 1.53 22.00 -4.62
CA LEU A 64 0.30 21.25 -4.39
C LEU A 64 -0.82 21.85 -5.25
N ALA A 65 -1.75 21.02 -5.71
CA ALA A 65 -2.97 21.49 -6.38
C ALA A 65 -4.21 20.91 -5.69
N CYS A 66 -5.20 21.77 -5.46
CA CYS A 66 -6.52 21.34 -5.00
C CYS A 66 -7.12 20.34 -6.00
N SER A 67 -7.57 19.19 -5.50
CA SER A 67 -8.10 18.09 -6.31
C SER A 67 -9.42 18.43 -7.00
N TYR A 68 -10.10 19.49 -6.54
CA TYR A 68 -11.39 19.95 -7.09
C TYR A 68 -11.25 21.12 -8.06
N SER A 69 -10.48 22.15 -7.71
CA SER A 69 -10.37 23.38 -8.52
C SER A 69 -9.10 23.46 -9.35
N GLY A 70 -8.09 22.65 -9.06
CA GLY A 70 -6.76 22.78 -9.63
C GLY A 70 -5.97 23.99 -9.13
N HIS A 71 -6.53 24.81 -8.23
CA HIS A 71 -5.80 25.94 -7.65
C HIS A 71 -4.53 25.45 -6.95
N GLU A 72 -3.42 26.12 -7.23
CA GLU A 72 -2.12 25.75 -6.71
C GLU A 72 -1.82 26.48 -5.40
N ARG A 73 -1.12 25.77 -4.50
CA ARG A 73 -0.47 26.35 -3.32
C ARG A 73 0.90 25.71 -3.14
N TRP A 74 1.78 26.40 -2.43
CA TRP A 74 3.12 25.95 -2.14
C TRP A 74 3.27 25.62 -0.66
N ALA A 75 4.09 24.62 -0.37
CA ALA A 75 4.49 24.25 0.99
C ALA A 75 6.02 24.17 1.04
N ASN A 76 6.63 24.96 1.92
CA ASN A 76 8.08 24.94 2.12
C ASN A 76 8.45 23.61 2.80
N CYS A 77 9.39 22.88 2.21
CA CYS A 77 9.91 21.63 2.76
C CYS A 77 11.25 21.26 2.10
N ASP A 78 12.16 20.68 2.87
CA ASP A 78 13.45 20.23 2.34
C ASP A 78 13.37 18.85 1.67
N ASN A 79 12.32 18.08 1.99
CA ASN A 79 12.17 16.69 1.54
C ASN A 79 10.69 16.31 1.32
N VAL A 80 10.47 15.36 0.41
CA VAL A 80 9.15 14.78 0.14
C VAL A 80 9.22 13.26 0.27
N VAL A 81 8.34 12.69 1.10
CA VAL A 81 8.15 11.24 1.20
C VAL A 81 6.83 10.86 0.52
N VAL A 82 6.93 10.13 -0.60
CA VAL A 82 5.77 9.74 -1.40
C VAL A 82 5.25 8.38 -0.93
N VAL A 83 4.00 8.34 -0.48
CA VAL A 83 3.31 7.11 -0.03
C VAL A 83 2.06 6.93 -0.87
N THR A 84 2.20 6.28 -2.02
CA THR A 84 1.13 6.13 -3.02
C THR A 84 0.74 4.67 -3.20
N SER A 85 1.49 3.93 -4.02
CA SER A 85 1.22 2.54 -4.39
C SER A 85 2.51 1.74 -4.38
N ARG A 86 2.38 0.43 -4.62
CA ARG A 86 3.50 -0.50 -4.80
C ARG A 86 3.37 -1.13 -6.17
N GLU A 87 4.50 -1.37 -6.82
CA GLU A 87 4.58 -2.19 -8.02
C GLU A 87 4.92 -3.64 -7.64
N PRO A 88 4.32 -4.64 -8.30
CA PRO A 88 4.68 -6.03 -8.06
C PRO A 88 6.17 -6.28 -8.40
N ASN A 89 6.88 -6.99 -7.52
CA ASN A 89 8.21 -7.53 -7.83
C ASN A 89 8.07 -8.93 -8.42
N ASP A 90 7.92 -9.02 -9.73
CA ASP A 90 7.56 -10.25 -10.46
C ASP A 90 8.57 -10.65 -11.55
N ALA A 91 9.75 -10.03 -11.57
CA ALA A 91 10.74 -10.23 -12.63
C ALA A 91 11.13 -11.72 -12.80
N LEU A 92 11.35 -12.43 -11.69
CA LEU A 92 11.64 -13.86 -11.70
C LEU A 92 10.48 -14.69 -12.29
N TYR A 93 9.24 -14.36 -11.94
CA TYR A 93 8.09 -15.05 -12.50
C TYR A 93 8.00 -14.83 -14.01
N ARG A 94 8.17 -13.59 -14.47
CA ARG A 94 8.18 -13.26 -15.90
C ARG A 94 9.25 -14.03 -16.64
N GLU A 95 10.48 -14.08 -16.12
CA GLU A 95 11.58 -14.87 -16.71
C GLU A 95 11.23 -16.36 -16.82
N LEU A 96 10.74 -16.97 -15.74
CA LEU A 96 10.39 -18.39 -15.72
C LEU A 96 9.19 -18.69 -16.64
N SER A 97 8.17 -17.84 -16.64
CA SER A 97 6.97 -17.97 -17.47
C SER A 97 7.27 -17.91 -18.97
N ALA A 98 8.33 -17.21 -19.37
CA ALA A 98 8.79 -17.14 -20.76
C ALA A 98 9.61 -18.39 -21.17
N ALA A 99 10.04 -19.21 -20.22
CA ALA A 99 10.93 -20.35 -20.42
C ALA A 99 10.21 -21.71 -20.27
N THR A 100 8.99 -21.83 -20.82
CA THR A 100 8.10 -22.99 -20.64
C THR A 100 8.77 -24.33 -20.96
N ASP A 101 9.57 -24.42 -22.03
CA ASP A 101 10.27 -25.67 -22.41
C ASP A 101 11.31 -26.09 -21.36
N ARG A 102 12.00 -25.11 -20.74
CA ARG A 102 12.97 -25.37 -19.67
C ARG A 102 12.26 -25.83 -18.39
N LEU A 103 11.11 -25.24 -18.07
CA LEU A 103 10.28 -25.67 -16.96
C LEU A 103 9.80 -27.11 -17.16
N ALA A 104 9.27 -27.42 -18.35
CA ALA A 104 8.80 -28.76 -18.70
C ALA A 104 9.94 -29.79 -18.65
N SER A 105 11.11 -29.45 -19.20
CA SER A 105 12.31 -30.31 -19.16
C SER A 105 12.82 -30.56 -17.74
N ALA A 106 12.60 -29.62 -16.81
CA ALA A 106 12.92 -29.76 -15.39
C ALA A 106 11.83 -30.49 -14.58
N GLY A 107 10.74 -30.92 -15.22
CA GLY A 107 9.62 -31.58 -14.54
C GLY A 107 8.70 -30.65 -13.75
N ILE A 108 8.80 -29.33 -13.95
CA ILE A 108 7.94 -28.34 -13.28
C ILE A 108 6.58 -28.32 -13.98
N LYS A 109 5.52 -28.68 -13.25
CA LYS A 109 4.15 -28.80 -13.79
C LYS A 109 3.35 -27.50 -13.72
N THR A 110 3.62 -26.68 -12.71
CA THR A 110 2.85 -25.47 -12.42
C THR A 110 3.78 -24.37 -11.92
N LEU A 111 3.58 -23.17 -12.44
CA LEU A 111 4.20 -21.93 -11.96
C LEU A 111 3.08 -20.96 -11.61
N ARG A 112 3.13 -20.36 -10.42
CA ARG A 112 2.09 -19.42 -9.95
C ARG A 112 2.69 -18.37 -9.03
N GLN A 113 2.22 -17.14 -9.15
CA GLN A 113 2.49 -16.05 -8.22
C GLN A 113 1.51 -16.13 -7.05
N ILE A 114 1.92 -15.64 -5.88
CA ILE A 114 1.05 -15.44 -4.72
C ILE A 114 1.46 -14.15 -4.00
N GLY A 115 0.50 -13.52 -3.32
CA GLY A 115 0.73 -12.33 -2.52
C GLY A 115 1.14 -11.11 -3.35
N ASP A 116 1.98 -10.25 -2.77
CA ASP A 116 2.26 -8.93 -3.34
C ASP A 116 3.07 -8.99 -4.65
N CYS A 117 3.74 -10.10 -4.96
CA CYS A 117 4.38 -10.26 -6.27
C CYS A 117 3.38 -10.54 -7.39
N GLU A 118 2.15 -10.94 -7.07
CA GLU A 118 1.02 -11.05 -8.00
C GLU A 118 0.28 -9.70 -8.08
N ALA A 119 -0.16 -9.21 -6.92
CA ALA A 119 -0.90 -7.96 -6.80
C ALA A 119 -0.73 -7.38 -5.38
N PRO A 120 0.03 -6.27 -5.21
CA PRO A 120 0.24 -5.66 -3.90
C PRO A 120 -1.07 -5.31 -3.18
N HIS A 121 -1.26 -5.82 -1.97
CA HIS A 121 -2.48 -5.58 -1.18
C HIS A 121 -2.22 -5.59 0.34
N LEU A 122 -3.29 -5.62 1.13
CA LEU A 122 -3.23 -5.82 2.57
C LEU A 122 -2.53 -7.16 2.92
N ILE A 123 -1.89 -7.20 4.09
CA ILE A 123 -1.22 -8.40 4.62
C ILE A 123 -2.15 -9.62 4.61
N ALA A 124 -3.43 -9.44 4.97
CA ALA A 124 -4.42 -10.52 4.98
C ALA A 124 -4.59 -11.18 3.61
N THR A 125 -4.50 -10.44 2.51
CA THR A 125 -4.60 -10.97 1.15
C THR A 125 -3.36 -11.77 0.77
N ALA A 126 -2.17 -11.35 1.19
CA ALA A 126 -0.94 -12.12 1.01
C ALA A 126 -1.01 -13.46 1.78
N VAL A 127 -1.47 -13.44 3.03
CA VAL A 127 -1.68 -14.67 3.82
C VAL A 127 -2.73 -15.58 3.16
N HIS A 128 -3.87 -15.01 2.75
CA HIS A 128 -4.94 -15.76 2.10
C HIS A 128 -4.48 -16.40 0.78
N SER A 129 -3.77 -15.67 -0.08
CA SER A 129 -3.29 -16.20 -1.36
C SER A 129 -2.33 -17.37 -1.20
N GLY A 130 -1.42 -17.33 -0.21
CA GLY A 130 -0.56 -18.46 0.13
C GLY A 130 -1.35 -19.66 0.66
N HIS A 131 -2.33 -19.42 1.54
CA HIS A 131 -3.20 -20.48 2.05
C HIS A 131 -4.02 -21.14 0.93
N LEU A 132 -4.62 -20.33 0.05
CA LEU A 132 -5.39 -20.79 -1.09
C LEU A 132 -4.52 -21.64 -2.02
N PHE A 133 -3.33 -21.16 -2.38
CA PHE A 133 -2.41 -21.90 -3.25
C PHE A 133 -2.07 -23.29 -2.68
N ALA A 134 -1.78 -23.38 -1.38
CA ALA A 134 -1.49 -24.65 -0.73
C ALA A 134 -2.69 -25.62 -0.79
N ARG A 135 -3.92 -25.12 -0.62
CA ARG A 135 -5.14 -25.93 -0.65
C ARG A 135 -5.52 -26.39 -2.05
N THR A 136 -5.13 -25.64 -3.07
CA THR A 136 -5.48 -25.92 -4.47
C THR A 136 -4.33 -26.49 -5.29
N LEU A 137 -3.20 -26.85 -4.66
CA LEU A 137 -1.99 -27.26 -5.38
C LEU A 137 -2.22 -28.53 -6.24
N ASP A 138 -2.99 -29.49 -5.72
CA ASP A 138 -3.27 -30.78 -6.36
C ASP A 138 -4.69 -30.88 -6.96
N GLY A 139 -5.49 -29.80 -6.99
CA GLY A 139 -6.87 -29.82 -7.46
C GLY A 139 -7.77 -28.73 -6.86
N GLU A 140 -9.09 -28.90 -6.92
CA GLU A 140 -10.02 -27.99 -6.24
C GLU A 140 -9.94 -28.15 -4.70
N ASP A 141 -10.32 -27.11 -3.96
CA ASP A 141 -10.36 -27.12 -2.50
C ASP A 141 -11.42 -28.12 -2.00
N HIS A 142 -11.02 -29.38 -1.80
CA HIS A 142 -11.92 -30.49 -1.42
C HIS A 142 -12.14 -30.62 0.09
N VAL A 143 -11.74 -29.63 0.91
CA VAL A 143 -11.80 -29.78 2.37
C VAL A 143 -13.23 -29.51 2.88
N LYS A 144 -13.88 -30.56 3.39
CA LYS A 144 -15.05 -30.42 4.28
C LYS A 144 -14.64 -29.52 5.44
N ARG A 145 -15.28 -28.35 5.58
CA ARG A 145 -15.06 -27.38 6.67
C ARG A 145 -14.57 -28.09 7.94
N ASP A 146 -13.36 -27.76 8.40
CA ASP A 146 -12.91 -28.17 9.71
C ASP A 146 -14.03 -27.85 10.70
N ARG A 147 -14.39 -28.85 11.51
CA ARG A 147 -15.51 -28.81 12.43
C ARG A 147 -15.52 -27.45 13.13
N VAL A 148 -16.68 -26.79 13.12
CA VAL A 148 -16.95 -25.69 14.04
C VAL A 148 -16.71 -26.28 15.43
N VAL A 149 -15.63 -25.85 16.09
CA VAL A 149 -15.47 -26.05 17.52
C VAL A 149 -16.43 -25.05 18.15
N VAL A 150 -17.66 -25.53 18.39
CA VAL A 150 -18.65 -24.85 19.24
C VAL A 150 -18.20 -24.97 20.68
#